data_AF-A0A7J9CUF1-F1
#
_entry.id   AF-A0A7J9CUF1-F1
#
_cell.length_a   1.000
_cell.length_b   1.000
_cell.length_c   1.000
_cell.angle_alpha   90.00
_cell.angle_beta   90.00
_cell.angle_gamma   90.00
#
_symmetry.space_group_name_H-M   'P 1'
#
loop_
_entity.id
_entity.type
_entity.pdbx_description
1 polymer ?
#
loop_
_entity_poly.entity_id
_entity_poly.type
_entity_poly.pdbx_seq_one_letter_code
_entity_poly.pdbx_strand_id
1 'polypeptide(L)' 'MESESWQPSKQPFGQVLNSKLVTKENVPSIFAAEVLACIQSIQEGLELGLMDTEVEGAALFVIKKLLTERDDRSEI' A
#
# COMPACT_ATOMS: atom_id res chain seq x y z
N MET A 1 15.15 -34.90 29.79
CA MET A 1 14.15 -33.82 29.80
C MET A 1 14.73 -32.75 28.91
N GLU A 2 14.49 -32.89 27.61
CA GLU A 2 15.00 -31.97 26.59
C GLU A 2 14.15 -30.72 26.66
N SER A 3 14.76 -29.61 27.07
CA SER A 3 14.15 -28.30 27.01
C SER A 3 14.13 -27.86 25.54
N GLU A 4 12.99 -28.04 24.87
CA GLU A 4 12.73 -27.42 23.58
C GLU A 4 12.81 -25.90 23.74
N SER A 5 13.90 -25.32 23.25
CA SER A 5 14.05 -23.88 23.14
C SER A 5 13.04 -23.37 22.12
N TRP A 6 12.12 -22.50 22.54
CA TRP A 6 11.28 -21.73 21.64
C TRP A 6 12.18 -20.90 20.72
N GLN A 7 12.25 -21.28 19.44
CA GLN A 7 12.91 -20.50 18.40
C GLN A 7 11.83 -19.61 17.78
N PRO A 8 11.91 -18.27 17.89
CA PRO A 8 10.99 -17.40 17.15
C PRO A 8 11.10 -17.75 15.66
N SER A 9 9.96 -17.91 14.99
CA SER A 9 9.91 -18.07 13.53
C SER A 9 10.77 -16.98 12.88
N LYS A 10 11.67 -17.38 11.98
CA LYS A 10 12.53 -16.46 11.22
C LYS A 10 11.64 -15.36 10.62
N GLN A 11 11.73 -14.15 11.15
CA GLN A 11 11.08 -13.01 10.52
C GLN A 11 11.66 -12.87 9.10
N PRO A 12 10.82 -12.64 8.07
CA PRO A 12 11.34 -12.40 6.74
C PRO A 12 12.23 -11.16 6.80
N PHE A 13 13.52 -11.32 6.50
CA PHE A 13 14.46 -10.21 6.45
C PHE A 13 14.08 -9.33 5.26
N GLY A 14 13.39 -8.22 5.52
CA GLY A 14 13.19 -7.12 4.57
C GLY A 14 14.22 -6.03 4.81
N GLN A 15 14.72 -5.42 3.72
CA GLN A 15 15.51 -4.19 3.80
C GLN A 15 14.61 -3.01 3.47
N VAL A 16 14.59 -2.00 4.34
CA VAL A 16 13.90 -0.73 4.04
C VAL A 16 14.76 0.06 3.07
N LEU A 17 14.27 0.24 1.83
CA LEU A 17 14.97 0.99 0.79
C LEU A 17 14.69 2.50 0.86
N ASN A 18 13.49 2.87 1.29
CA ASN A 18 13.05 4.27 1.44
C ASN A 18 11.97 4.38 2.52
N SER A 19 11.84 5.58 3.11
CA SER A 19 10.73 5.96 3.98
C SER A 19 10.41 7.43 3.76
N LYS A 20 9.14 7.72 3.48
CA LYS A 20 8.67 9.09 3.22
C LYS A 20 7.41 9.37 4.04
N LEU A 21 7.34 10.57 4.61
CA LEU A 21 6.15 11.11 5.23
C LEU A 21 5.75 12.38 4.48
N VAL A 22 4.51 12.42 4.01
CA VAL A 22 3.93 13.61 3.37
C VAL A 22 2.71 14.04 4.17
N THR A 23 2.74 15.26 4.69
CA THR A 23 1.59 15.90 5.33
C THR A 23 0.86 16.77 4.31
N LYS A 24 -0.47 16.66 4.27
CA LYS A 24 -1.32 17.50 3.44
C LYS A 24 -2.44 18.10 4.27
N GLU A 25 -2.59 19.41 4.16
CA GLU A 25 -3.74 20.11 4.73
C GLU A 25 -4.95 19.99 3.80
N ASN A 26 -6.16 20.17 4.35
CA ASN A 26 -7.41 20.22 3.59
C ASN A 26 -7.73 18.96 2.78
N VAL A 27 -7.32 17.78 3.26
CA VAL A 27 -7.74 16.51 2.65
C VAL A 27 -9.20 16.22 3.08
N PRO A 28 -10.14 16.13 2.13
CA PRO A 28 -11.58 16.19 2.43
C PRO A 28 -12.13 14.92 3.08
N SER A 29 -11.38 13.81 3.08
CA SER A 29 -11.79 12.55 3.69
C SER A 29 -10.60 11.61 3.91
N ILE A 30 -10.78 10.63 4.80
CA ILE A 30 -9.82 9.52 4.97
C ILE A 30 -9.62 8.77 3.65
N PHE A 31 -10.68 8.56 2.88
CA PHE A 31 -10.58 7.94 1.55
C PHE A 31 -9.65 8.71 0.62
N ALA A 32 -9.78 10.04 0.57
CA ALA A 32 -8.89 10.88 -0.24
C ALA A 32 -7.44 10.82 0.26
N ALA A 33 -7.23 10.72 1.58
CA ALA A 33 -5.89 10.54 2.14
C ALA A 33 -5.25 9.22 1.69
N GLU A 34 -6.01 8.12 1.73
CA GLU A 34 -5.56 6.79 1.29
C GLU A 34 -5.27 6.75 -0.22
N VAL A 35 -6.12 7.38 -1.06
CA VAL A 35 -5.87 7.52 -2.51
C VAL A 35 -4.55 8.25 -2.75
N LEU A 36 -4.31 9.35 -2.04
CA LEU A 36 -3.08 10.12 -2.16
C LEU A 36 -1.86 9.32 -1.69
N ALA A 37 -2.00 8.54 -0.61
CA ALA A 37 -0.94 7.64 -0.15
C ALA A 37 -0.61 6.58 -1.20
N CYS A 38 -1.63 5.95 -1.83
CA CYS A 38 -1.41 4.97 -2.89
C CYS A 38 -0.66 5.57 -4.09
N ILE A 39 -1.06 6.77 -4.53
CA ILE A 39 -0.38 7.50 -5.62
C ILE A 39 1.07 7.78 -5.24
N GLN A 40 1.31 8.22 -4.01
CA GLN A 40 2.66 8.52 -3.51
C GLN A 40 3.55 7.27 -3.51
N SER A 41 3.04 6.13 -3.05
CA SER A 41 3.79 4.85 -3.06
C SER A 41 4.16 4.41 -4.47
N ILE A 42 3.25 4.55 -5.44
CA ILE A 42 3.52 4.21 -6.86
C ILE A 42 4.58 5.15 -7.44
N GLN A 43 4.48 6.45 -7.18
CA GLN A 43 5.47 7.43 -7.62
C GLN A 43 6.85 7.13 -7.05
N GLU A 44 6.93 6.75 -5.77
CA GLU A 44 8.20 6.34 -5.15
C GLU A 44 8.78 5.08 -5.78
N GLY A 45 7.95 4.07 -6.08
CA GLY A 45 8.41 2.87 -6.79
C GLY A 45 9.02 3.21 -8.16
N LEU A 46 8.39 4.12 -8.90
CA LEU A 46 8.90 4.62 -10.19
C LEU A 46 10.21 5.41 -10.03
N GLU A 47 10.28 6.31 -9.05
CA GLU A 47 11.49 7.11 -8.75
C GLU A 47 12.67 6.23 -8.33
N LEU A 48 12.40 5.11 -7.65
CA LEU A 48 13.40 4.11 -7.28
C LEU A 48 13.75 3.13 -8.42
N GLY A 49 13.08 3.23 -9.57
CA GLY A 49 13.32 2.34 -10.72
C GLY A 49 12.86 0.91 -10.50
N LEU A 50 11.86 0.68 -9.63
CA LEU A 50 11.32 -0.64 -9.37
C LEU A 50 10.46 -1.12 -10.55
N MET A 51 10.64 -2.38 -10.94
CA MET A 51 9.89 -3.02 -12.02
C MET A 51 8.47 -3.42 -11.60
N ASP A 52 8.29 -3.72 -10.31
CA ASP A 52 7.02 -4.10 -9.71
C ASP A 52 6.88 -3.43 -8.35
N THR A 53 5.66 -3.06 -7.97
CA THR A 53 5.37 -2.36 -6.72
C THR A 53 4.03 -2.83 -6.18
N GLU A 54 4.07 -3.53 -5.06
CA GLU A 54 2.89 -3.89 -4.29
C GLU A 54 2.61 -2.82 -3.23
N VAL A 55 1.36 -2.35 -3.17
CA VAL A 55 0.92 -1.35 -2.19
C VAL A 55 0.06 -2.05 -1.13
N GLU A 56 0.62 -2.22 0.06
CA GLU A 56 -0.09 -2.78 1.22
C GLU A 56 -0.73 -1.67 2.08
N GLY A 57 -1.89 -1.95 2.69
CA GLY A 57 -2.61 -1.03 3.58
C GLY A 57 -4.13 -1.06 3.38
N ALA A 58 -4.81 0.02 3.79
CA ALA A 58 -6.25 0.19 3.54
C ALA A 58 -6.58 0.50 2.05
N ALA A 59 -5.54 0.47 1.19
CA ALA A 59 -5.59 0.61 -0.26
C ALA A 59 -6.57 -0.35 -0.95
N LEU A 60 -6.84 -1.52 -0.38
CA LEU A 60 -7.78 -2.49 -0.96
C LEU A 60 -9.18 -1.91 -1.16
N PHE A 61 -9.65 -1.04 -0.24
CA PHE A 61 -10.94 -0.39 -0.37
C PHE A 61 -10.94 0.64 -1.52
N VAL A 62 -9.82 1.36 -1.70
CA VAL A 62 -9.62 2.31 -2.81
C VAL A 62 -9.62 1.58 -4.14
N ILE A 63 -8.84 0.50 -4.25
CA ILE A 63 -8.75 -0.32 -5.46
C ILE A 63 -10.12 -0.90 -5.81
N LYS A 64 -10.83 -1.48 -4.85
CA LYS A 64 -12.18 -2.01 -5.07
C LYS A 64 -13.13 -0.95 -5.61
N LYS A 65 -13.15 0.25 -5.02
CA LYS A 65 -14.02 1.34 -5.48
C LYS A 65 -13.68 1.78 -6.90
N LEU A 66 -12.40 1.95 -7.23
CA LEU A 66 -11.95 2.30 -8.58
C LEU A 66 -12.29 1.22 -9.63
N LEU A 67 -12.22 -0.05 -9.24
CA LEU A 67 -12.57 -1.17 -10.12
C LEU A 67 -14.10 -1.29 -10.29
N THR A 68 -14.88 -1.08 -9.22
CA THR A 68 -16.35 -1.06 -9.27
C THR A 68 -16.87 0.11 -10.13
N GLU A 69 -16.32 1.31 -9.99
CA GLU A 69 -16.71 2.47 -10.81
C GLU A 69 -16.33 2.31 -12.30
N ARG A 70 -15.39 1.41 -12.65
CA ARG A 70 -15.06 1.08 -14.04
C ARG A 70 -16.00 0.05 -14.66
N ASP A 71 -16.74 -0.69 -13.85
CA ASP A 71 -17.72 -1.70 -14.27
C ASP A 71 -19.09 -1.09 -14.59
N ASP A 72 -19.35 0.15 -14.14
CA ASP A 72 -20.47 0.98 -14.60
C ASP A 72 -20.17 1.59 -16.00
N ARG A 73 -19.95 0.74 -17.00
CA ARG A 73 -20.02 1.15 -18.40
C ARG A 73 -21.34 0.70 -19.00
N SER A 74 -22.34 1.55 -18.79
CA SER A 74 -23.47 1.79 -19.69
C SER A 74 -24.21 0.54 -20.22
N GLU A 75 -25.17 0.04 -19.44
CA GLU A 75 -26.39 -0.49 -20.07
C GLU A 75 -27.27 0.73 -20.42
N ILE A 76 -27.33 1.04 -21.71
CA ILE A 76 -28.28 1.99 -22.32
C ILE A 76 -29.62 1.28 -22.49
#